data_AF-A0A3D0GZE2-F1
#
_entry.id   AF-A0A3D0GZE2-F1
#
_cell.length_a   1.000
_cell.length_b   1.000
_cell.length_c   1.000
_cell.angle_alpha   90.00
_cell.angle_beta   90.00
_cell.angle_gamma   90.00
#
_symmetry.space_group_name_H-M   'P 1'
#
loop_
_entity.id
_entity.type
_entity.pdbx_description
1 polymer ?
#
loop_
_entity_poly.entity_id
_entity_poly.type
_entity_poly.pdbx_seq_one_letter_code
_entity_poly.pdbx_strand_id
1 'polypeptide(L)'
;MDGMLSQDEINALLSGMSLSDSKDNTDAASSSSEAVHEPAEKLTDAEIDALGEIANISMGTAATTLSSLLNQKVVITTPHVSYATWEDVSSKYVKPCVLLRISYVEGLTGDNVLILKEDDVKIITNLMMGGPGEITDEPLGELHLSAIGEAMNQMMG
;
A
#
# COMPACT_ATOMS: atom_id res chain seq x y z
N MET A 1 69.25 7.44 7.19
CA MET A 1 68.82 6.42 8.17
C MET A 1 67.36 6.73 8.46
N ASP A 2 66.46 6.72 7.48
CA ASP A 2 65.96 5.59 6.68
C ASP A 2 65.61 4.37 7.53
N GLY A 3 64.39 4.40 8.07
CA GLY A 3 63.72 3.28 8.70
C GLY A 3 62.56 2.86 7.80
N MET A 4 62.87 2.35 6.61
CA MET A 4 61.91 1.59 5.82
C MET A 4 61.50 0.37 6.64
N LEU A 5 60.23 0.32 7.03
CA LEU A 5 59.64 -0.82 7.71
C LEU A 5 59.76 -2.06 6.82
N SER A 6 60.12 -3.19 7.43
CA SER A 6 60.17 -4.46 6.71
C SER A 6 58.76 -4.89 6.30
N GLN A 7 58.67 -5.67 5.22
CA GLN A 7 57.39 -6.13 4.68
C GLN A 7 56.57 -6.96 5.70
N ASP A 8 57.25 -7.56 6.68
CA ASP A 8 56.63 -8.30 7.79
C ASP A 8 56.02 -7.37 8.85
N GLU A 9 56.63 -6.21 9.14
CA GLU A 9 56.07 -5.19 10.04
C GLU A 9 54.85 -4.50 9.42
N ILE A 10 54.86 -4.31 8.09
CA ILE A 10 53.72 -3.77 7.34
C ILE A 10 52.51 -4.73 7.44
N ASN A 11 52.74 -6.04 7.33
CA ASN A 11 51.68 -7.06 7.46
C ASN A 11 51.11 -7.16 8.88
N ALA A 12 51.95 -6.98 9.92
CA ALA A 12 51.50 -6.96 11.31
C ALA A 12 50.61 -5.74 11.62
N LEU A 13 50.93 -4.57 11.05
CA LEU A 13 50.12 -3.36 11.17
C LEU A 13 48.78 -3.46 10.43
N LEU A 14 48.77 -4.09 9.25
CA LEU A 14 47.54 -4.28 8.47
C LEU A 14 46.59 -5.31 9.12
N SER A 15 47.15 -6.37 9.72
CA SER A 15 46.36 -7.38 10.45
C SER A 15 45.79 -6.85 11.77
N GLY A 16 46.48 -5.91 12.44
CA GLY A 16 45.96 -5.25 13.64
C GLY A 16 44.86 -4.22 13.37
N MET A 17 44.74 -3.72 12.13
CA MET A 17 43.74 -2.73 11.74
C MET A 17 42.50 -3.32 11.05
N SER A 18 42.52 -4.61 10.70
CA SER A 18 41.36 -5.35 10.20
C SER A 18 40.67 -6.12 11.34
N LEU A 19 40.25 -5.38 12.37
CA LEU A 19 38.98 -5.64 13.07
C LEU A 19 37.92 -4.77 12.41
N SER A 20 37.75 -4.96 11.12
CA SER A 20 36.66 -4.48 10.27
C SER A 20 36.86 -5.17 8.91
N ASP A 21 35.83 -5.89 8.50
CA ASP A 21 35.66 -6.61 7.22
C ASP A 21 36.52 -7.85 6.92
N SER A 22 35.92 -9.01 7.24
CA SER A 22 36.22 -10.28 6.58
C SER A 22 35.70 -10.27 5.13
N LYS A 23 36.58 -10.53 4.17
CA LYS A 23 36.27 -10.97 2.79
C LYS A 23 36.36 -12.50 2.75
N ASP A 24 35.27 -13.20 2.42
CA ASP A 24 34.84 -13.62 1.07
C ASP A 24 35.45 -14.96 0.64
N ASN A 25 34.60 -15.94 0.32
CA ASN A 25 34.95 -17.01 -0.62
C ASN A 25 33.70 -17.62 -1.27
N THR A 26 33.52 -17.31 -2.56
CA THR A 26 33.13 -18.19 -3.70
C THR A 26 31.82 -19.00 -3.62
N ASP A 27 30.81 -18.63 -4.41
CA ASP A 27 30.39 -19.33 -5.65
C ASP A 27 29.06 -18.79 -6.22
N ALA A 28 28.83 -19.05 -7.50
CA ALA A 28 27.77 -18.55 -8.37
C ALA A 28 26.33 -18.59 -7.82
N ALA A 29 25.62 -17.45 -7.90
CA ALA A 29 24.20 -17.30 -8.31
C ALA A 29 23.71 -15.89 -7.96
N SER A 30 23.12 -15.18 -8.92
CA SER A 30 22.40 -13.91 -8.75
C SER A 30 21.46 -13.94 -7.54
N SER A 31 21.82 -13.29 -6.43
CA SER A 31 20.95 -13.13 -5.27
C SER A 31 21.32 -11.88 -4.48
N SER A 32 20.39 -10.92 -4.48
CA SER A 32 20.01 -10.08 -3.33
C SER A 32 21.13 -9.49 -2.45
N SER A 33 21.60 -8.30 -2.82
CA SER A 33 22.08 -7.34 -1.83
C SER A 33 20.88 -6.90 -0.99
N GLU A 34 20.58 -7.63 0.09
CA GLU A 34 19.66 -7.18 1.13
C GLU A 34 20.31 -5.97 1.82
N ALA A 35 19.97 -4.77 1.31
CA ALA A 35 19.99 -3.59 2.14
C ALA A 35 19.11 -3.89 3.36
N VAL A 36 19.72 -3.80 4.54
CA VAL A 36 19.04 -3.89 5.83
C VAL A 36 17.92 -2.84 5.81
N HIS A 37 16.70 -3.28 5.52
CA HIS A 37 15.51 -2.48 5.74
C HIS A 37 15.40 -2.34 7.26
N GLU A 38 15.78 -1.18 7.78
CA GLU A 38 15.32 -0.75 9.10
C GLU A 38 13.82 -1.04 9.17
N PRO A 39 13.33 -1.73 10.22
CA PRO A 39 11.91 -2.02 10.32
C PRO A 39 11.18 -0.68 10.29
N ALA A 40 10.30 -0.51 9.30
CA ALA A 40 9.41 0.63 9.23
C ALA A 40 8.83 0.85 10.64
N GLU A 41 9.09 2.03 11.22
CA GLU A 41 8.59 2.37 12.55
C GLU A 41 7.10 2.06 12.58
N LYS A 42 6.71 1.15 13.48
CA LYS A 42 5.30 0.85 13.68
C LYS A 42 4.63 2.11 14.24
N LEU A 43 3.44 2.40 13.73
CA LEU A 43 2.61 3.52 14.17
C LEU A 43 2.30 3.24 15.63
N THR A 44 2.43 4.27 16.45
CA THR A 44 1.98 4.24 17.84
C THR A 44 0.46 4.12 17.90
N ASP A 45 -0.07 3.66 19.03
CA ASP A 45 -1.52 3.55 19.22
C ASP A 45 -2.24 4.89 19.01
N ALA A 46 -1.60 6.00 19.42
CA ALA A 46 -2.12 7.35 19.21
C ALA A 46 -2.19 7.73 17.72
N GLU A 47 -1.22 7.32 16.90
CA GLU A 47 -1.24 7.58 15.46
C GLU A 47 -2.25 6.69 14.73
N ILE A 48 -2.42 5.44 15.18
CA ILE A 48 -3.46 4.52 14.67
C ILE A 48 -4.85 5.11 14.93
N ASP A 49 -5.08 5.61 16.16
CA ASP A 49 -6.33 6.26 16.54
C ASP A 49 -6.58 7.53 15.72
N ALA A 50 -5.57 8.40 15.61
CA ALA A 50 -5.66 9.60 14.79
C ALA A 50 -5.96 9.28 13.31
N LEU A 51 -5.32 8.26 12.74
CA LEU A 51 -5.60 7.82 11.37
C LEU A 51 -7.02 7.26 11.23
N GLY A 52 -7.51 6.53 12.23
CA GLY A 52 -8.88 6.02 12.30
C GLY A 52 -9.92 7.14 12.36
N GLU A 53 -9.68 8.18 13.18
CA GLU A 53 -10.55 9.36 13.27
C GLU A 53 -10.60 10.12 11.94
N ILE A 54 -9.43 10.40 11.35
CA ILE A 54 -9.34 11.06 10.03
C ILE A 54 -10.09 10.23 8.99
N ALA A 55 -9.85 8.92 8.93
CA ALA A 55 -10.49 8.04 7.98
C ALA A 55 -12.02 7.99 8.17
N ASN A 56 -12.51 7.97 9.40
CA ASN A 56 -13.94 7.99 9.71
C ASN A 56 -14.61 9.29 9.23
N ILE A 57 -13.96 10.44 9.43
CA ILE A 57 -14.46 11.75 8.96
C ILE A 57 -14.44 11.81 7.43
N SER A 58 -13.30 11.47 6.80
CA SER A 58 -13.15 11.47 5.34
C SER A 58 -14.16 10.54 4.67
N MET A 59 -14.33 9.34 5.20
CA MET A 59 -15.30 8.36 4.70
C MET A 59 -16.76 8.81 4.92
N GLY A 60 -17.05 9.60 5.95
CA GLY A 60 -18.37 10.20 6.16
C GLY A 60 -18.75 11.20 5.05
N THR A 61 -17.79 12.05 4.64
CA THR A 61 -17.99 12.97 3.52
C THR A 61 -18.17 12.22 2.21
N ALA A 62 -17.30 11.23 1.96
CA ALA A 62 -17.40 10.29 0.85
C ALA A 62 -18.78 9.59 0.76
N ALA A 63 -19.31 9.11 1.89
CA ALA A 63 -20.62 8.48 1.97
C ALA A 63 -21.75 9.45 1.57
N THR A 64 -21.60 10.74 1.89
CA THR A 64 -22.58 11.77 1.52
C THR A 64 -22.56 12.02 0.01
N THR A 65 -21.38 12.08 -0.61
CA THR A 65 -21.23 12.18 -2.07
C THR A 65 -21.82 10.96 -2.76
N LEU A 66 -21.46 9.75 -2.33
CA LEU A 66 -22.04 8.51 -2.88
C LEU A 66 -23.56 8.47 -2.69
N SER A 67 -24.08 8.92 -1.55
CA SER A 67 -25.53 8.98 -1.34
C SER A 67 -26.23 9.84 -2.38
N SER A 68 -25.60 10.95 -2.76
CA SER A 68 -26.11 11.86 -3.78
C SER A 68 -26.03 11.24 -5.18
N LEU A 69 -24.92 10.54 -5.48
CA LEU A 69 -24.72 9.86 -6.77
C LEU A 69 -25.68 8.69 -6.99
N LEU A 70 -25.90 7.89 -5.95
CA LEU A 70 -26.74 6.70 -5.99
C LEU A 70 -28.22 7.01 -5.73
N ASN A 71 -28.52 8.24 -5.30
CA ASN A 71 -29.84 8.66 -4.82
C ASN A 71 -30.39 7.69 -3.74
N GLN A 72 -29.50 7.19 -2.90
CA GLN A 72 -29.80 6.26 -1.80
C GLN A 72 -29.01 6.65 -0.56
N LYS A 73 -29.52 6.30 0.61
CA LYS A 73 -28.78 6.57 1.85
C LYS A 73 -27.60 5.60 1.97
N VAL A 74 -26.39 6.12 1.87
CA VAL A 74 -25.13 5.40 2.12
C VAL A 74 -24.60 5.79 3.49
N VAL A 75 -24.18 4.79 4.27
CA VAL A 75 -23.53 4.99 5.56
C VAL A 75 -22.24 4.21 5.55
N ILE A 76 -21.10 4.90 5.73
CA ILE A 76 -19.80 4.26 5.94
C ILE A 76 -19.49 4.34 7.44
N THR A 77 -19.12 3.20 8.01
CA THR A 77 -18.82 3.07 9.44
C THR A 77 -17.32 3.19 9.71
N THR A 78 -16.95 3.26 10.99
CA THR A 78 -15.57 3.47 11.41
C THR A 78 -14.68 2.32 10.94
N PRO A 79 -13.61 2.62 10.19
CA PRO A 79 -12.69 1.61 9.70
C PRO A 79 -11.79 1.08 10.82
N HIS A 80 -11.28 -0.13 10.63
CA HIS A 80 -10.22 -0.68 11.47
C HIS A 80 -8.86 -0.45 10.82
N VAL A 81 -7.92 0.11 11.56
CA VAL A 81 -6.56 0.40 11.08
C VAL A 81 -5.61 -0.69 11.57
N SER A 82 -4.82 -1.25 10.66
CA SER A 82 -3.83 -2.28 10.99
C SER A 82 -2.67 -2.27 10.03
N TYR A 83 -1.52 -2.73 10.50
CA TYR A 83 -0.37 -3.03 9.66
C TYR A 83 -0.60 -4.27 8.81
N ALA A 84 -0.23 -4.19 7.54
CA ALA A 84 -0.24 -5.30 6.61
C ALA A 84 0.93 -5.16 5.63
N THR A 85 1.55 -6.27 5.29
CA THR A 85 2.50 -6.38 4.18
C THR A 85 1.74 -6.54 2.86
N TRP A 86 2.45 -6.42 1.73
CA TRP A 86 1.85 -6.66 0.42
C TRP A 86 1.40 -8.13 0.27
N GLU A 87 2.14 -9.06 0.88
CA GLU A 87 1.80 -10.48 0.95
C GLU A 87 0.50 -10.70 1.73
N ASP A 88 0.32 -10.01 2.85
CA ASP A 88 -0.93 -10.07 3.64
C ASP A 88 -2.13 -9.57 2.84
N VAL A 89 -1.96 -8.49 2.09
CA VAL A 89 -3.02 -7.94 1.23
C VAL A 89 -3.32 -8.92 0.10
N SER A 90 -2.32 -9.30 -0.69
CA SER A 90 -2.51 -10.16 -1.87
C SER A 90 -3.08 -11.55 -1.55
N SER A 91 -2.83 -12.08 -0.35
CA SER A 91 -3.37 -13.38 0.10
C SER A 91 -4.80 -13.29 0.67
N LYS A 92 -5.19 -12.15 1.26
CA LYS A 92 -6.52 -11.97 1.86
C LYS A 92 -7.63 -11.66 0.86
N TYR A 93 -7.31 -10.98 -0.25
CA TYR A 93 -8.33 -10.54 -1.20
C TYR A 93 -8.68 -11.61 -2.24
N VAL A 94 -9.98 -11.84 -2.42
CA VAL A 94 -10.53 -12.81 -3.38
C VAL A 94 -10.55 -12.20 -4.78
N LYS A 95 -10.13 -12.97 -5.78
CA LYS A 95 -10.17 -12.57 -7.20
C LYS A 95 -11.44 -13.12 -7.86
N PRO A 96 -12.06 -12.38 -8.81
CA PRO A 96 -11.64 -11.07 -9.30
C PRO A 96 -12.06 -9.92 -8.37
N CYS A 97 -11.26 -8.85 -8.38
CA CYS A 97 -11.51 -7.61 -7.62
C CYS A 97 -11.06 -6.41 -8.43
N VAL A 98 -11.60 -5.23 -8.12
CA VAL A 98 -11.20 -3.95 -8.72
C VAL A 98 -10.24 -3.25 -7.77
N LEU A 99 -9.11 -2.80 -8.30
CA LEU A 99 -8.09 -2.06 -7.56
C LEU A 99 -8.00 -0.64 -8.12
N LEU A 100 -8.29 0.34 -7.28
CA LEU A 100 -8.11 1.76 -7.57
C LEU A 100 -6.84 2.25 -6.89
N ARG A 101 -5.95 2.85 -7.66
CA ARG A 101 -4.73 3.48 -7.15
C ARG A 101 -4.83 4.99 -7.33
N ILE A 102 -4.69 5.72 -6.24
CA ILE A 102 -4.77 7.16 -6.17
C ILE A 102 -3.42 7.66 -5.65
N SER A 103 -2.69 8.39 -6.48
CA SER A 103 -1.40 8.94 -6.11
C SER A 103 -1.58 10.35 -5.56
N TYR A 104 -0.97 10.64 -4.41
CA TYR A 104 -0.97 11.98 -3.86
C TYR A 104 -0.07 12.90 -4.70
N VAL A 105 -0.56 14.11 -4.98
CA VAL A 105 0.15 15.10 -5.81
C VAL A 105 0.95 16.09 -4.95
N GLU A 106 0.44 16.44 -3.77
CA GLU A 106 1.07 17.41 -2.86
C GLU A 106 0.81 17.02 -1.40
N GLY A 107 1.73 17.39 -0.50
CA GLY A 107 1.64 17.19 0.94
C GLY A 107 2.10 15.80 1.41
N LEU A 108 1.54 14.74 0.83
CA LEU A 108 1.91 13.36 1.13
C LEU A 108 2.63 12.71 -0.06
N THR A 109 3.50 11.75 0.23
CA THR A 109 4.14 10.90 -0.79
C THR A 109 3.71 9.45 -0.57
N GLY A 110 3.25 8.79 -1.63
CA GLY A 110 2.79 7.41 -1.59
C GLY A 110 1.52 7.21 -2.41
N ASP A 111 1.07 5.95 -2.45
CA ASP A 111 -0.16 5.55 -3.12
C ASP A 111 -1.24 5.21 -2.09
N ASN A 112 -2.43 5.78 -2.27
CA ASN A 112 -3.65 5.30 -1.63
C ASN A 112 -4.30 4.25 -2.53
N VAL A 113 -4.53 3.06 -1.98
CA VAL A 113 -5.10 1.94 -2.74
C VAL A 113 -6.44 1.54 -2.12
N LEU A 114 -7.48 1.51 -2.95
CA LEU A 114 -8.81 1.02 -2.59
C LEU A 114 -9.08 -0.27 -3.39
N ILE A 115 -9.47 -1.33 -2.67
CA ILE A 115 -9.80 -2.63 -3.28
C ILE A 115 -11.28 -2.92 -3.05
N LEU A 116 -12.02 -3.14 -4.14
CA LEU A 116 -13.45 -3.45 -4.13
C LEU A 116 -13.68 -4.86 -4.66
N LYS A 117 -14.61 -5.58 -4.04
CA LYS A 117 -15.05 -6.88 -4.56
C LYS A 117 -15.84 -6.69 -5.85
N GLU A 118 -15.83 -7.70 -6.71
CA GLU A 118 -16.63 -7.68 -7.94
C GLU A 118 -18.10 -7.38 -7.67
N ASP A 119 -18.71 -8.07 -6.70
CA ASP A 119 -20.14 -7.92 -6.39
C ASP A 119 -20.49 -6.49 -5.95
N ASP A 120 -19.65 -5.88 -5.10
CA ASP A 120 -19.86 -4.50 -4.63
C ASP A 120 -19.84 -3.52 -5.80
N VAL A 121 -18.92 -3.70 -6.74
CA VAL A 121 -18.83 -2.85 -7.95
C VAL A 121 -20.09 -3.01 -8.80
N LYS A 122 -20.58 -4.23 -9.01
CA LYS A 122 -21.82 -4.48 -9.77
C LYS A 122 -23.02 -3.81 -9.12
N ILE A 123 -23.17 -3.92 -7.80
CA ILE A 123 -24.27 -3.30 -7.06
C ILE A 123 -24.21 -1.77 -7.20
N ILE A 124 -23.06 -1.16 -6.93
CA ILE A 124 -22.89 0.29 -6.97
C ILE A 124 -23.17 0.83 -8.37
N THR A 125 -22.59 0.21 -9.40
CA THR A 125 -22.78 0.66 -10.79
C THR A 125 -24.21 0.45 -11.28
N ASN A 126 -24.87 -0.64 -10.87
CA ASN A 126 -26.29 -0.84 -11.16
C ASN A 126 -27.15 0.27 -10.55
N LEU A 127 -26.89 0.66 -9.30
CA LEU A 127 -27.54 1.79 -8.64
C LEU A 127 -27.28 3.12 -9.36
N MET A 128 -26.04 3.37 -9.80
CA MET A 128 -25.70 4.57 -10.61
C MET A 128 -26.46 4.63 -11.93
N MET A 129 -26.76 3.49 -12.53
CA MET A 129 -27.53 3.37 -13.77
C MET A 129 -29.05 3.41 -13.53
N GLY A 130 -29.49 3.65 -12.29
CA GLY A 130 -30.91 3.72 -11.90
C GLY A 130 -31.57 2.35 -11.72
N GLY A 131 -30.77 1.28 -11.64
CA GLY A 131 -31.24 -0.07 -11.36
C GLY A 131 -31.52 -0.32 -9.88
N PRO A 132 -32.05 -1.51 -9.54
CA PRO A 132 -32.42 -1.87 -8.17
C PRO A 132 -31.23 -2.19 -7.25
N GLY A 133 -30.00 -2.25 -7.77
CA GLY A 133 -28.81 -2.68 -7.03
C GLY A 133 -28.68 -4.20 -6.91
N GLU A 134 -29.26 -4.93 -7.87
CA GLU A 134 -29.16 -6.39 -7.91
C GLU A 134 -27.89 -6.85 -8.64
N ILE A 135 -27.28 -7.92 -8.14
CA ILE A 135 -26.11 -8.53 -8.78
C ILE A 135 -26.58 -9.23 -10.04
N THR A 136 -26.01 -8.85 -11.19
CA THR A 136 -26.21 -9.55 -12.45
C THR A 136 -25.09 -10.57 -12.67
N ASP A 137 -25.41 -11.66 -13.38
CA ASP A 137 -24.41 -12.65 -13.83
C ASP A 137 -23.49 -12.10 -14.94
N GLU A 138 -23.65 -10.83 -15.32
CA GLU A 138 -22.77 -10.17 -16.28
C GLU A 138 -21.37 -10.00 -15.68
N PRO A 139 -20.30 -10.31 -16.42
CA PRO A 139 -18.95 -10.12 -15.94
C PRO A 139 -18.61 -8.63 -15.80
N LEU A 140 -17.62 -8.31 -14.94
CA LEU A 140 -17.02 -6.98 -14.92
C LEU A 140 -16.55 -6.58 -16.33
N GLY A 141 -16.91 -5.36 -16.72
CA GLY A 141 -16.65 -4.81 -18.05
C GLY A 141 -16.27 -3.34 -17.95
N GLU A 142 -15.94 -2.73 -19.09
CA GLU A 142 -15.44 -1.35 -19.13
C GLU A 142 -16.43 -0.33 -18.58
N LEU A 143 -17.74 -0.56 -18.78
CA LEU A 143 -18.78 0.30 -18.22
C LEU A 143 -18.75 0.32 -16.69
N HIS A 144 -18.64 -0.87 -16.08
CA HIS A 144 -18.53 -1.02 -14.63
C HIS A 144 -17.28 -0.31 -14.09
N LEU A 145 -16.13 -0.50 -14.76
CA LEU A 145 -14.86 0.13 -14.37
C LEU A 145 -14.89 1.66 -14.53
N SER A 146 -15.53 2.17 -15.57
CA SER A 146 -15.63 3.62 -15.80
C SER A 146 -16.56 4.28 -14.78
N ALA A 147 -17.73 3.67 -14.54
CA ALA A 147 -18.70 4.20 -13.57
C ALA A 147 -18.14 4.19 -12.15
N ILE A 148 -17.50 3.11 -11.71
CA ILE A 148 -16.89 3.07 -10.38
C ILE A 148 -15.71 4.04 -10.27
N GLY A 149 -14.90 4.19 -11.33
CA GLY A 149 -13.82 5.17 -11.37
C GLY A 149 -14.33 6.60 -11.17
N GLU A 150 -15.41 6.97 -11.85
CA GLU A 150 -16.05 8.28 -11.71
C GLU A 150 -16.64 8.48 -10.31
N ALA A 151 -17.38 7.50 -9.78
CA ALA A 151 -17.94 7.58 -8.44
C ALA A 151 -16.85 7.77 -7.37
N MET A 152 -15.75 7.01 -7.48
CA MET A 152 -14.63 7.10 -6.55
C MET A 152 -13.87 8.42 -6.70
N ASN A 153 -13.72 8.93 -7.93
CA ASN A 153 -13.10 10.23 -8.17
C ASN A 153 -13.91 11.37 -7.53
N GLN A 154 -15.24 11.32 -7.59
CA GLN A 154 -16.09 12.29 -6.89
C GLN A 154 -16.08 12.10 -5.36
N MET A 155 -15.93 10.86 -4.91
CA MET A 155 -15.90 10.51 -3.49
C MET A 155 -14.60 10.96 -2.80
N MET A 156 -13.47 10.88 -3.50
CA MET A 156 -12.13 11.22 -3.01
C MET A 156 -11.69 12.65 -3.35
N GLY A 157 -12.45 13.36 -4.19
CA GLY A 157 -12.19 14.75 -4.59
C GLY A 157 -12.54 15.79 -3.54
#